data_AF-A0A5E4EPI9-F1
#
_entry.id   AF-A0A5E4EPI9-F1
#
_cell.length_a   1.000
_cell.length_b   1.000
_cell.length_c   1.000
_cell.angle_alpha   90.00
_cell.angle_beta   90.00
_cell.angle_gamma   90.00
#
_symmetry.space_group_name_H-M   'P 1'
#
loop_
_entity.id
_entity.type
_entity.pdbx_description
1 polymer ?
#
loop_
_entity_poly.entity_id
_entity_poly.type
_entity_poly.pdbx_seq_one_letter_code
_entity_poly.pdbx_strand_id
1 'polypeptide(L)'
;MACESLGGMLNIGEELIKKSCCLSLKVQNFPDKLFHAEKSPASSSHAFFSFPGSWSVDGCYSGDKAFGENEINLQLFPSMKKELCLGSDGYLDDLGLSVRARLCLRAAGESEKQKRVNQEKIGRKWKK
;
A
#
# COMPACT_ATOMS: atom_id res chain seq x y z
N MET A 1 20.09 17.09 14.38
CA MET A 1 19.11 16.11 13.87
C MET A 1 19.85 14.80 13.72
N ALA A 2 19.66 13.84 14.62
CA ALA A 2 20.24 12.51 14.43
C ALA A 2 19.50 11.84 13.26
N CYS A 3 20.24 11.32 12.28
CA CYS A 3 19.67 10.50 11.22
C CYS A 3 19.34 9.14 11.84
N GLU A 4 18.07 8.89 12.14
CA GLU A 4 17.63 7.58 12.61
C GLU A 4 17.80 6.57 11.47
N SER A 5 18.33 5.38 11.79
CA SER A 5 18.44 4.32 10.80
C SER A 5 17.05 3.72 10.52
N LEU A 6 16.88 3.12 9.33
CA LEU A 6 15.62 2.49 8.92
C LEU A 6 15.14 1.45 9.94
N GLY A 7 16.08 0.71 10.53
CA GLY A 7 15.77 -0.26 11.59
C GLY A 7 15.21 0.38 12.85
N GLY A 8 15.75 1.53 13.25
CA GLY A 8 15.22 2.34 14.36
C GLY A 8 13.81 2.85 14.08
N MET A 9 13.56 3.37 12.87
CA MET A 9 12.25 3.90 12.48
C MET A 9 11.15 2.83 12.42
N LEU A 10 11.50 1.63 11.93
CA LEU A 10 10.56 0.51 11.79
C LEU A 10 10.46 -0.35 13.06
N ASN A 11 11.32 -0.10 14.05
CA ASN A 11 11.51 -0.95 15.21
C ASN A 11 11.85 -2.41 14.83
N ILE A 12 12.73 -2.57 13.83
CA ILE A 12 13.21 -3.86 13.32
C ILE A 12 14.74 -3.85 13.30
N GLY A 13 15.37 -4.89 13.84
CA GLY A 13 16.83 -5.03 13.82
C GLY A 13 17.38 -4.98 12.39
N GLU A 14 18.42 -4.17 12.17
CA GLU A 14 19.03 -4.03 10.84
C GLU A 14 19.55 -5.36 10.30
N GLU A 15 20.00 -6.25 11.19
CA GLU A 15 20.40 -7.61 10.84
C GLU A 15 19.24 -8.44 10.28
N LEU A 16 18.03 -8.26 10.81
CA LEU A 16 16.82 -8.93 10.32
C LEU A 16 16.40 -8.35 8.96
N ILE A 17 16.50 -7.03 8.78
CA ILE A 17 16.21 -6.37 7.49
C ILE A 17 17.16 -6.88 6.41
N LYS A 18 18.48 -6.84 6.68
CA LYS A 18 19.51 -7.32 5.74
C LYS A 18 19.30 -8.80 5.41
N LYS A 19 19.04 -9.63 6.42
CA LYS A 19 18.79 -11.06 6.22
C LYS A 19 17.52 -11.30 5.38
N SER A 20 16.43 -10.59 5.68
CA SER A 20 15.18 -10.69 4.90
C SER A 20 15.42 -10.34 3.43
N CYS A 21 16.15 -9.24 3.15
CA CYS A 21 16.50 -8.83 1.80
C CYS A 21 17.32 -9.91 1.07
N CYS A 22 18.36 -10.45 1.72
CA CYS A 22 19.17 -11.54 1.16
C CYS A 22 18.35 -12.79 0.84
N LEU A 23 17.41 -13.19 1.70
CA LEU A 23 16.57 -14.37 1.47
C LEU A 23 15.57 -14.16 0.32
N SER A 24 14.95 -12.98 0.24
CA SER A 24 14.06 -12.60 -0.85
C SER A 24 14.77 -12.60 -2.21
N LEU A 25 16.04 -12.21 -2.27
CA LEU A 25 16.83 -12.29 -3.51
C LEU A 25 17.26 -13.73 -3.84
N LYS A 26 17.58 -14.54 -2.83
CA LYS A 26 17.98 -15.93 -3.03
C LYS A 26 16.85 -16.79 -3.60
N VAL A 27 15.62 -16.64 -3.08
CA VAL A 27 14.48 -17.48 -3.47
C VAL A 27 14.07 -17.28 -4.93
N GLN A 28 14.37 -16.13 -5.53
CA GLN A 28 14.11 -15.87 -6.96
C GLN A 28 14.87 -16.81 -7.90
N ASN A 29 16.01 -17.36 -7.47
CA ASN A 29 16.76 -18.35 -8.26
C ASN A 29 16.13 -19.76 -8.23
N PHE A 30 15.02 -19.94 -7.49
CA PHE A 30 14.32 -21.20 -7.31
C PHE A 30 12.81 -21.03 -7.56
N PRO A 31 12.39 -20.68 -8.79
CA PRO A 31 10.99 -20.35 -9.09
C PRO A 31 10.01 -21.52 -8.85
N ASP A 32 10.50 -22.76 -8.84
CA ASP A 32 9.67 -23.96 -8.67
C ASP A 32 9.24 -24.23 -7.21
N LYS A 33 9.74 -23.46 -6.24
CA LYS A 33 9.40 -23.62 -4.82
C LYS A 33 8.33 -22.61 -4.40
N LEU A 34 7.26 -23.06 -3.74
CA LEU A 34 6.20 -22.18 -3.22
C LEU A 34 6.71 -21.11 -2.24
N PHE A 35 7.64 -21.50 -1.35
CA PHE A 35 8.32 -20.59 -0.43
C PHE A 35 9.59 -21.23 0.11
N HIS A 36 10.45 -20.41 0.72
CA HIS A 36 11.59 -20.81 1.51
C HIS A 36 11.39 -20.37 2.96
N ALA A 37 11.53 -21.30 3.90
CA ALA A 37 11.47 -21.01 5.32
C ALA A 37 12.85 -21.23 5.96
N GLU A 38 13.34 -20.21 6.66
CA GLU A 38 14.59 -20.29 7.42
C GLU A 38 14.33 -19.91 8.88
N LYS A 39 14.70 -20.79 9.81
CA LYS A 39 14.69 -20.49 11.23
C LYS A 39 16.01 -19.83 11.61
N SER A 40 15.95 -18.74 12.36
CA SER A 40 17.18 -18.15 12.90
C SER A 40 17.85 -19.10 13.91
N PRO A 41 19.17 -18.97 14.16
CA PRO A 41 19.89 -19.80 15.12
C PRO A 41 19.19 -19.82 16.49
N ALA A 42 19.46 -20.84 17.31
CA ALA A 42 18.77 -21.07 18.59
C ALA A 42 18.74 -19.86 19.56
N SER A 43 19.60 -18.86 19.36
CA SER A 43 19.66 -17.62 20.12
C SER A 43 18.64 -16.54 19.70
N SER A 44 17.90 -16.71 18.61
CA SER A 44 16.89 -15.74 18.18
C SER A 44 15.56 -16.41 17.81
N SER A 45 14.45 -15.80 18.21
CA SER A 45 13.10 -16.34 18.07
C SER A 45 12.42 -15.99 16.74
N HIS A 46 13.18 -15.64 15.70
CA HIS A 46 12.64 -15.19 14.42
C HIS A 46 12.60 -16.31 13.38
N ALA A 47 11.54 -16.33 12.58
CA ALA A 47 11.41 -17.20 11.41
C ALA A 47 11.25 -16.30 10.16
N PHE A 48 11.96 -16.65 9.10
CA PHE A 48 11.89 -15.96 7.81
C PHE A 48 11.14 -16.83 6.83
N PHE A 49 10.11 -16.27 6.21
CA PHE A 49 9.39 -16.88 5.10
C PHE A 49 9.61 -16.00 3.87
N SER A 50 10.19 -16.56 2.82
CA SER A 50 10.51 -15.85 1.57
C SER A 50 9.78 -16.52 0.41
N PHE A 51 9.14 -15.72 -0.43
CA PHE A 51 8.33 -16.19 -1.54
C PHE A 51 9.00 -15.76 -2.84
N PRO A 52 9.18 -16.66 -3.83
CA PRO A 52 9.65 -16.24 -5.14
C PRO A 52 8.61 -15.33 -5.79
N GLY A 53 9.06 -14.19 -6.31
CA GLY A 53 8.22 -13.31 -7.11
C GLY A 53 8.04 -13.86 -8.52
N SER A 54 6.87 -13.63 -9.11
CA SER A 54 6.65 -13.83 -10.54
C SER A 54 6.62 -12.47 -11.24
N TRP A 55 7.23 -12.41 -12.42
CA TRP A 55 7.12 -11.30 -13.36
C TRP A 55 6.19 -11.63 -14.54
N SER A 56 5.50 -12.78 -14.51
CA SER A 56 4.53 -13.14 -15.53
C SER A 56 3.27 -12.27 -15.41
N VAL A 57 2.62 -11.99 -16.54
CA VAL A 57 1.35 -11.28 -16.57
C VAL A 57 0.31 -12.02 -15.71
N ASP A 58 0.25 -13.34 -15.82
CA ASP A 58 -0.66 -14.19 -15.03
C ASP A 58 -0.34 -14.20 -13.53
N GLY A 59 0.89 -13.83 -13.13
CA GLY A 59 1.28 -13.65 -11.74
C GLY A 59 0.92 -12.28 -11.17
N CYS A 60 0.69 -11.28 -12.03
CA CYS A 60 0.32 -9.92 -11.66
C CYS A 60 -1.18 -9.64 -11.81
N TYR A 61 -1.84 -10.28 -12.76
CA TYR A 61 -3.24 -10.07 -13.10
C TYR A 61 -3.98 -11.40 -13.14
N SER A 62 -5.20 -11.40 -12.61
CA SER A 62 -6.09 -12.55 -12.65
C SER A 62 -7.52 -12.11 -12.94
N GLY A 63 -8.24 -12.93 -13.71
CA GLY A 63 -9.63 -12.68 -14.08
C GLY A 63 -9.82 -11.59 -15.15
N ASP A 64 -11.09 -11.25 -15.40
CA ASP A 64 -11.50 -10.39 -16.52
C ASP A 64 -11.67 -8.91 -16.11
N LYS A 65 -11.30 -8.55 -14.87
CA LYS A 65 -11.49 -7.18 -14.36
C LYS A 65 -10.34 -6.27 -14.76
N ALA A 66 -10.66 -5.00 -15.00
CA ALA A 66 -9.71 -4.01 -15.52
C ALA A 66 -8.47 -3.77 -14.64
N PHE A 67 -8.54 -4.05 -13.33
CA PHE A 67 -7.41 -3.89 -12.41
C PHE A 67 -7.03 -5.21 -11.70
N GLY A 68 -7.50 -6.36 -12.18
CA GLY A 68 -7.22 -7.67 -11.57
C GLY A 68 -7.77 -7.83 -10.15
N GLU A 69 -8.73 -6.99 -9.75
CA GLU A 69 -9.26 -7.00 -8.40
C GLU A 69 -10.20 -8.17 -8.13
N ASN A 70 -10.07 -8.77 -6.94
CA ASN A 70 -10.93 -9.88 -6.52
C ASN A 70 -11.60 -9.56 -5.19
N GLU A 71 -12.80 -10.10 -4.99
CA GLU A 71 -13.51 -9.95 -3.72
C GLU A 71 -12.84 -10.80 -2.65
N ILE A 72 -12.53 -10.19 -1.50
CA ILE A 72 -11.88 -10.89 -0.40
C ILE A 72 -12.91 -11.81 0.26
N ASN A 73 -12.56 -13.08 0.43
CA ASN A 73 -13.40 -13.99 1.21
C ASN A 73 -13.39 -13.57 2.70
N LEU A 74 -14.46 -12.90 3.09
CA LEU A 74 -14.64 -12.35 4.42
C LEU A 74 -14.81 -13.40 5.54
N GLN A 75 -15.06 -14.67 5.18
CA GLN A 75 -15.03 -15.79 6.13
C GLN A 75 -13.59 -16.15 6.51
N LEU A 76 -12.66 -16.03 5.56
CA LEU A 76 -11.23 -16.30 5.79
C LEU A 76 -10.51 -15.09 6.40
N PHE A 77 -10.94 -13.86 6.06
CA PHE A 77 -10.28 -12.62 6.51
C PHE A 77 -11.25 -11.65 7.21
N PRO A 78 -11.76 -11.99 8.41
CA PRO A 78 -12.80 -11.22 9.08
C PRO A 78 -12.35 -9.81 9.53
N SER A 79 -11.06 -9.59 9.80
CA SER A 79 -10.50 -8.30 10.21
C SER A 79 -10.45 -7.27 9.08
N MET A 80 -10.40 -7.71 7.82
CA MET A 80 -10.36 -6.83 6.65
C MET A 80 -11.72 -6.16 6.35
N LYS A 81 -12.77 -6.48 7.10
CA LYS A 81 -14.11 -5.88 6.97
C LYS A 81 -14.17 -4.40 7.38
N LYS A 82 -13.16 -3.87 8.09
CA LYS A 82 -13.30 -2.64 8.92
C LYS A 82 -12.80 -1.32 8.33
N GLU A 83 -12.57 -1.20 7.02
CA GLU A 83 -12.18 0.09 6.42
C GLU A 83 -13.35 0.83 5.73
N LEU A 84 -14.56 0.73 6.29
CA LEU A 84 -15.74 1.47 5.80
C LEU A 84 -16.24 2.58 6.74
N CYS A 85 -15.46 2.99 7.74
CA CYS A 85 -15.85 4.05 8.66
C CYS A 85 -14.84 5.21 8.62
N LEU A 86 -14.90 6.02 7.57
CA LEU A 86 -14.27 7.34 7.54
C LEU A 86 -15.35 8.40 7.40
N GLY A 87 -15.63 9.07 8.52
CA GLY A 87 -16.18 10.43 8.61
C GLY A 87 -17.33 10.75 7.65
N SER A 88 -18.51 10.28 8.00
CA SER A 88 -19.79 10.61 7.39
C SER A 88 -20.06 12.12 7.43
N ASP A 89 -19.75 12.83 6.36
CA ASP A 89 -20.63 13.91 5.93
C ASP A 89 -21.79 13.23 5.21
N GLY A 90 -22.85 12.90 5.96
CA GLY A 90 -23.90 11.93 5.57
C GLY A 90 -24.51 12.07 4.17
N TYR A 91 -24.30 13.21 3.50
CA TYR A 91 -24.69 13.45 2.12
C TYR A 91 -24.01 12.53 1.07
N LEU A 92 -22.74 12.18 1.25
CA LEU A 92 -22.02 11.31 0.30
C LEU A 92 -22.19 9.81 0.60
N ASP A 93 -22.69 9.50 1.79
CA ASP A 93 -22.95 8.13 2.24
C ASP A 93 -24.29 7.62 1.70
N ASP A 94 -25.30 8.49 1.63
CA ASP A 94 -26.62 8.19 1.04
C ASP A 94 -26.56 7.84 -0.45
N LEU A 95 -25.47 8.24 -1.13
CA LEU A 95 -25.24 7.98 -2.55
C LEU A 95 -24.56 6.62 -2.81
N GLY A 96 -24.22 5.85 -1.77
CA GLY A 96 -23.62 4.52 -1.87
C GLY A 96 -22.22 4.51 -2.50
N LEU A 97 -21.50 5.63 -2.48
CA LEU A 97 -20.19 5.76 -3.14
C LEU A 97 -19.08 5.03 -2.37
N SER A 98 -18.16 4.41 -3.11
CA SER A 98 -16.96 3.80 -2.52
C SER A 98 -16.10 4.85 -1.80
N VAL A 99 -15.31 4.42 -0.81
CA VAL A 99 -14.34 5.30 -0.09
C VAL A 99 -13.43 6.04 -1.08
N ARG A 100 -12.98 5.35 -2.13
CA ARG A 100 -12.13 5.93 -3.17
C ARG A 100 -12.86 7.02 -3.95
N ALA A 101 -14.11 6.78 -4.36
CA ALA A 101 -14.92 7.78 -5.07
C ALA A 101 -15.14 9.03 -4.21
N ARG A 102 -15.40 8.86 -2.91
CA ARG A 102 -15.56 9.98 -1.96
C ARG A 102 -14.28 10.81 -1.82
N LEU A 103 -13.13 10.18 -1.65
CA LEU A 103 -11.84 10.86 -1.57
C LEU A 103 -11.50 11.62 -2.86
N CYS A 104 -11.77 11.01 -4.02
CA CYS A 104 -11.56 11.65 -5.32
C CYS A 104 -12.45 12.90 -5.50
N LEU A 105 -13.71 12.86 -5.09
CA LEU A 105 -14.61 14.02 -5.13
C LEU A 105 -14.15 15.15 -4.21
N ARG A 106 -13.70 14.83 -2.98
CA ARG A 106 -13.13 15.84 -2.07
C ARG A 106 -11.88 16.50 -2.65
N ALA A 107 -10.98 15.69 -3.21
CA ALA A 107 -9.77 16.20 -3.87
C ALA A 107 -10.11 17.07 -5.09
N ALA A 108 -11.10 16.68 -5.89
CA ALA A 108 -11.57 17.48 -7.04
C ALA A 108 -12.12 18.83 -6.60
N GLY A 109 -12.94 18.87 -5.54
CA GLY A 109 -13.48 20.11 -4.99
C GLY A 109 -12.41 21.06 -4.44
N GLU A 110 -11.41 20.54 -3.72
CA GLU A 110 -10.27 21.35 -3.26
C GLU A 110 -9.38 21.83 -4.42
N SER A 111 -9.17 21.00 -5.44
CA SER A 111 -8.43 21.38 -6.64
C SER A 111 -9.08 22.55 -7.40
N GLU A 112 -10.41 22.56 -7.50
CA GLU A 112 -11.16 23.65 -8.14
C GLU A 112 -11.02 24.97 -7.36
N LYS A 113 -11.15 24.93 -6.03
CA LYS A 113 -10.89 26.10 -5.16
C LYS A 113 -9.47 26.63 -5.36
N GLN A 114 -8.49 25.73 -5.39
CA GLN A 114 -7.09 26.10 -5.55
C GLN A 114 -6.80 26.72 -6.94
N LYS A 115 -7.47 26.23 -7.99
CA LYS A 115 -7.36 26.80 -9.34
C LYS A 115 -7.82 28.25 -9.37
N ARG A 116 -8.91 28.58 -8.68
CA ARG A 116 -9.43 29.96 -8.58
C ARG A 116 -8.43 30.88 -7.85
N VAL A 117 -7.87 30.43 -6.73
CA VAL A 117 -6.82 31.17 -6.01
C VAL A 117 -5.59 31.42 -6.88
N ASN A 118 -5.17 30.42 -7.66
CA ASN A 118 -4.02 30.56 -8.56
C ASN A 118 -4.30 31.56 -9.69
N GLN A 119 -5.50 31.56 -10.27
CA GLN A 119 -5.89 32.55 -11.29
C GLN A 119 -5.85 33.98 -10.75
N GLU A 120 -6.35 34.22 -9.54
CA GLU A 120 -6.28 35.54 -8.91
C GLU A 120 -4.84 36.00 -8.64
N LYS A 121 -3.96 35.07 -8.20
CA LYS A 121 -2.54 35.37 -8.01
C LYS A 121 -1.85 35.75 -9.33
N ILE A 122 -2.16 35.02 -10.40
CA ILE A 122 -1.63 35.32 -11.74
C ILE A 122 -2.16 36.68 -12.21
N GLY A 123 -3.47 36.94 -12.09
CA GLY A 123 -4.06 38.23 -12.47
C GLY A 123 -3.48 39.42 -11.72
N ARG A 124 -3.16 39.26 -10.42
CA ARG A 124 -2.47 40.28 -9.62
C ARG A 124 -1.02 40.50 -10.06
N LYS A 125 -0.32 39.46 -10.49
CA LYS A 125 1.08 39.54 -10.93
C LYS A 125 1.24 40.29 -12.26
N TRP A 126 0.23 40.25 -13.13
CA TRP A 126 0.27 40.85 -14.48
C TRP A 126 -0.40 42.24 -14.55
N LYS A 127 -0.92 42.75 -13.42
CA LYS A 127 -1.47 44.11 -13.27
C LYS A 127 -0.48 45.12 -12.67
N LYS A 128 0.79 44.74 -12.56
CA LYS A 128 1.89 45.56 -12.03
C LYS A 128 2.91 45.79 -13.13
#